data_AF-A0A485PNR9-F1
#
_entry.id   AF-A0A485PNR9-F1
#
_cell.length_a   1.000
_cell.length_b   1.000
_cell.length_c   1.000
_cell.angle_alpha   90.00
_cell.angle_beta   90.00
_cell.angle_gamma   90.00
#
_symmetry.space_group_name_H-M   'P 1'
#
loop_
_entity.id
_entity.type
_entity.pdbx_description
1 polymer ?
#
loop_
_entity_poly.entity_id
_entity_poly.type
_entity_poly.pdbx_seq_one_letter_code
_entity_poly.pdbx_strand_id
1 'polypeptide(L)'
;MPTSVAQTVVQKENGLQHTRKMLHVGDPSVKKTAVSLLRNLSRNLSLQNEIAKETLPDLVSIIPDTVPSTDLLIETTASACYTLNNIIQNSYQNARDLLNTGGLQKIMTISSGDVYASNKASKAASVLLYSLWTHTELHNAYKKAQFKKTDFVNSRTAKAYHSLKD
;
A
#
# COMPACT_ATOMS: atom_id res chain seq x y z
N MET A 1 -18.27 2.21 -18.00
CA MET A 1 -17.25 2.85 -18.85
C MET A 1 -15.84 2.89 -18.22
N PRO A 2 -15.60 3.04 -16.89
CA PRO A 2 -14.23 3.04 -16.34
C PRO A 2 -13.54 1.66 -16.27
N THR A 3 -14.29 0.59 -16.03
CA THR A 3 -13.75 -0.76 -15.78
C THR A 3 -13.13 -1.42 -17.02
N SER A 4 -13.68 -1.16 -18.21
CA SER A 4 -13.21 -1.74 -19.47
C SER A 4 -11.83 -1.21 -19.89
N VAL A 5 -11.54 0.07 -19.63
CA VAL A 5 -10.23 0.67 -19.90
C VAL A 5 -9.18 0.11 -18.92
N ALA A 6 -9.51 0.02 -17.63
CA ALA A 6 -8.61 -0.55 -16.63
C ALA A 6 -8.25 -2.02 -16.93
N GLN A 7 -9.25 -2.82 -17.33
CA GLN A 7 -9.03 -4.20 -17.76
C GLN A 7 -8.15 -4.28 -19.01
N THR A 8 -8.35 -3.40 -20.00
CA THR A 8 -7.53 -3.40 -21.21
C THR A 8 -6.07 -3.07 -20.92
N VAL A 9 -5.81 -2.06 -20.10
CA VAL A 9 -4.44 -1.68 -19.70
C VAL A 9 -3.73 -2.83 -18.97
N VAL A 10 -4.42 -3.49 -18.04
CA VAL A 10 -3.81 -4.59 -17.27
C VAL A 10 -3.65 -5.85 -18.11
N GLN A 11 -4.70 -6.28 -18.80
CA GLN A 11 -4.81 -7.64 -19.36
C GLN A 11 -4.45 -7.75 -20.84
N LYS A 12 -4.48 -6.64 -21.61
CA LYS A 12 -4.27 -6.69 -23.07
C LYS A 12 -2.99 -6.02 -23.55
N GLU A 13 -2.46 -5.02 -22.82
CA GLU A 13 -1.37 -4.16 -23.31
C GLU A 13 -0.04 -4.34 -22.56
N ASN A 14 0.13 -5.41 -21.76
CA ASN A 14 1.26 -5.55 -20.84
C ASN A 14 1.46 -4.30 -19.95
N GLY A 15 0.37 -3.59 -19.61
CA GLY A 15 0.46 -2.27 -18.97
C GLY A 15 1.08 -2.34 -17.58
N LEU A 16 0.90 -3.46 -16.87
CA LEU A 16 1.58 -3.69 -15.58
C LEU A 16 3.10 -3.77 -15.75
N GLN A 17 3.60 -4.53 -16.72
CA GLN A 17 5.05 -4.62 -16.96
C GLN A 17 5.67 -3.26 -17.34
N HIS A 18 4.98 -2.45 -18.14
CA HIS A 18 5.42 -1.09 -18.43
C HIS A 18 5.41 -0.20 -17.18
N THR A 19 4.35 -0.28 -16.38
CA THR A 19 4.24 0.46 -15.12
C THR A 19 5.34 0.06 -14.14
N ARG A 20 5.69 -1.23 -14.06
CA ARG A 20 6.82 -1.72 -13.25
C ARG A 20 8.15 -1.14 -13.71
N LYS A 21 8.42 -1.07 -15.02
CA LYS A 21 9.62 -0.41 -15.54
C LYS A 21 9.71 1.04 -15.08
N MET A 22 8.59 1.76 -15.08
CA MET A 22 8.53 3.15 -14.59
C MET A 22 8.87 3.28 -13.09
N LEU A 23 8.52 2.29 -12.26
CA LEU A 23 8.88 2.29 -10.82
C LEU A 23 10.39 2.22 -10.58
N HIS A 24 11.14 1.65 -11.52
CA HIS A 24 12.59 1.49 -11.45
C HIS A 24 13.36 2.66 -12.07
N VAL A 25 12.68 3.60 -12.73
CA VAL A 25 13.30 4.82 -13.26
C VAL A 25 13.74 5.70 -12.09
N GLY A 26 14.95 6.29 -12.17
CA GLY A 26 15.52 7.10 -11.09
C GLY A 26 14.75 8.38 -10.77
N ASP A 27 13.91 8.87 -11.70
CA ASP A 27 13.10 10.08 -11.56
C ASP A 27 11.90 9.88 -10.59
N PRO A 28 11.87 10.61 -9.46
CA PRO A 28 10.77 10.53 -8.50
C PRO A 28 9.39 10.90 -9.06
N SER A 29 9.31 11.78 -10.07
CA SER A 29 8.06 12.20 -10.71
C SER A 29 7.47 11.08 -11.58
N VAL A 30 8.35 10.30 -12.24
CA VAL A 30 7.95 9.12 -13.01
C VAL A 30 7.43 8.03 -12.07
N LYS A 31 8.12 7.80 -10.94
CA LYS A 31 7.66 6.88 -9.89
C LYS A 31 6.28 7.28 -9.35
N LYS A 32 6.08 8.56 -9.03
CA LYS A 32 4.78 9.08 -8.58
C LYS A 32 3.66 8.78 -9.58
N THR A 33 3.92 9.00 -10.87
CA THR A 33 2.95 8.74 -11.95
C THR A 33 2.60 7.26 -12.02
N ALA A 34 3.59 6.38 -11.98
CA ALA A 34 3.40 4.93 -12.01
C ALA A 34 2.58 4.43 -10.80
N VAL A 35 2.93 4.87 -9.58
CA VAL A 35 2.18 4.51 -8.37
C VAL A 35 0.75 5.06 -8.39
N SER A 36 0.55 6.27 -8.91
CA SER A 36 -0.79 6.86 -9.06
C SER A 36 -1.67 6.06 -10.02
N LEU A 37 -1.10 5.56 -11.11
CA LEU A 37 -1.78 4.64 -12.03
C LEU A 37 -2.16 3.33 -11.33
N LEU A 38 -1.24 2.69 -10.62
CA LEU A 38 -1.53 1.46 -9.85
C LEU A 38 -2.61 1.67 -8.78
N ARG A 39 -2.60 2.82 -8.11
CA ARG A 39 -3.66 3.19 -7.15
C ARG A 39 -5.02 3.24 -7.82
N ASN A 40 -5.12 3.79 -9.02
CA ASN A 40 -6.38 3.87 -9.76
C ASN A 40 -6.82 2.48 -10.24
N LEU A 41 -5.91 1.68 -10.78
CA LEU A 41 -6.21 0.33 -11.28
C LEU A 41 -6.65 -0.61 -10.14
N SER A 42 -5.98 -0.55 -8.99
CA SER A 42 -6.25 -1.41 -7.82
C SER A 42 -7.63 -1.19 -7.17
N ARG A 43 -8.35 -0.11 -7.51
CA ARG A 43 -9.76 0.06 -7.12
C ARG A 43 -10.69 -0.96 -7.77
N ASN A 44 -10.27 -1.58 -8.88
CA ASN A 44 -11.06 -2.62 -9.55
C ASN A 44 -10.76 -3.98 -8.90
N LEU A 45 -11.74 -4.55 -8.20
CA LEU A 45 -11.61 -5.82 -7.47
C LEU A 45 -11.06 -6.96 -8.33
N SER A 46 -11.51 -7.06 -9.58
CA SER A 46 -11.08 -8.12 -10.51
C SER A 46 -9.60 -8.04 -10.90
N LEU A 47 -8.94 -6.88 -10.73
CA LEU A 47 -7.54 -6.67 -11.09
C LEU A 47 -6.60 -6.78 -9.88
N GLN A 48 -7.12 -6.80 -8.66
CA GLN A 48 -6.31 -6.72 -7.44
C GLN A 48 -5.29 -7.85 -7.33
N ASN A 49 -5.70 -9.10 -7.59
CA ASN A 49 -4.80 -10.25 -7.49
C ASN A 49 -3.69 -10.22 -8.54
N GLU A 50 -4.00 -9.77 -9.76
CA GLU A 50 -3.01 -9.64 -10.84
C GLU A 50 -2.00 -8.53 -10.54
N ILE A 51 -2.50 -7.38 -10.08
CA ILE A 51 -1.66 -6.26 -9.62
C ILE A 51 -0.77 -6.69 -8.45
N ALA A 52 -1.32 -7.43 -7.48
CA ALA A 52 -0.56 -7.95 -6.33
C ALA A 52 0.61 -8.81 -6.80
N LYS A 53 0.30 -9.82 -7.62
CA LYS A 53 1.27 -10.80 -8.11
C LYS A 53 2.46 -10.15 -8.80
N GLU A 54 2.22 -9.09 -9.56
CA GLU A 54 3.27 -8.45 -10.35
C GLU A 54 4.00 -7.32 -9.63
N THR A 55 3.31 -6.53 -8.81
CA THR A 55 3.82 -5.21 -8.39
C THR A 55 4.11 -5.09 -6.90
N LEU A 56 3.74 -6.07 -6.08
CA LEU A 56 3.80 -5.95 -4.63
C LEU A 56 5.24 -5.69 -4.12
N PRO A 57 6.29 -6.42 -4.54
CA PRO A 57 7.67 -6.10 -4.13
C PRO A 57 8.10 -4.69 -4.55
N ASP A 58 7.68 -4.26 -5.74
CA ASP A 58 8.02 -2.93 -6.27
C ASP A 58 7.31 -1.82 -5.47
N LEU A 59 6.05 -2.02 -5.08
CA LEU A 59 5.33 -1.07 -4.22
C LEU A 59 5.98 -0.93 -2.84
N VAL A 60 6.50 -2.02 -2.28
CA VAL A 60 7.22 -2.01 -0.99
C VAL A 60 8.58 -1.32 -1.10
N SER A 61 9.27 -1.45 -2.23
CA SER A 61 10.57 -0.79 -2.44
C SER A 61 10.43 0.73 -2.55
N ILE A 62 9.28 1.23 -3.04
CA ILE A 62 8.96 2.67 -3.14
C ILE A 62 8.74 3.33 -1.78
N ILE A 63 8.25 2.60 -0.78
CA ILE A 63 8.04 3.14 0.57
C ILE A 63 9.42 3.52 1.14
N PRO A 64 9.64 4.72 1.69
CA PRO A 64 10.92 5.06 2.30
C PRO A 64 11.10 4.40 3.67
N ASP A 65 12.34 4.33 4.16
CA ASP A 65 12.64 3.78 5.50
C ASP A 65 12.33 4.78 6.63
N THR A 66 12.16 6.06 6.30
CA THR A 66 11.82 7.15 7.22
C THR A 66 10.60 7.91 6.74
N VAL A 67 9.94 8.62 7.66
CA VAL A 67 8.78 9.46 7.34
C VAL A 67 9.19 10.50 6.28
N PRO A 68 8.50 10.57 5.12
CA PRO A 68 8.86 11.49 4.05
C PRO A 68 8.56 12.95 4.44
N SER A 69 9.44 13.86 4.03
CA SER A 69 9.36 15.29 4.34
C SER A 69 9.00 16.19 3.15
N THR A 70 9.15 15.71 1.92
CA THR A 70 8.80 16.47 0.71
C THR A 70 7.43 16.07 0.19
N ASP A 71 6.65 17.02 -0.34
CA ASP A 71 5.31 16.75 -0.87
C ASP A 71 5.30 15.65 -1.92
N LEU A 72 6.30 15.62 -2.79
CA LEU A 72 6.43 14.59 -3.82
C LEU A 72 6.56 13.19 -3.22
N LEU A 73 7.41 13.01 -2.20
CA LEU A 73 7.58 11.73 -1.52
C LEU A 73 6.39 11.37 -0.65
N ILE A 74 5.77 12.36 0.02
CA ILE A 74 4.55 12.18 0.81
C ILE A 74 3.43 11.64 -0.08
N GLU A 75 3.18 12.25 -1.25
CA GLU A 75 2.12 11.82 -2.16
C GLU A 75 2.40 10.45 -2.79
N THR A 76 3.66 10.18 -3.14
CA THR A 76 4.07 8.89 -3.69
C THR A 76 3.90 7.78 -2.67
N THR A 77 4.39 7.99 -1.43
CA THR A 77 4.28 7.02 -0.33
C THR A 77 2.82 6.79 0.05
N ALA A 78 2.01 7.85 0.14
CA ALA A 78 0.58 7.73 0.40
C ALA A 78 -0.11 6.90 -0.70
N SER A 79 0.20 7.15 -1.96
CA SER A 79 -0.38 6.41 -3.09
C SER A 79 0.03 4.94 -3.08
N ALA A 80 1.27 4.62 -2.71
CA ALA A 80 1.73 3.24 -2.54
C ALA A 80 0.95 2.54 -1.42
N CYS A 81 0.82 3.17 -0.25
CA CYS A 81 0.06 2.62 0.88
C CYS A 81 -1.42 2.41 0.54
N TYR A 82 -2.06 3.34 -0.16
CA TYR A 82 -3.44 3.16 -0.62
C TYR A 82 -3.58 2.04 -1.66
N THR A 83 -2.60 1.90 -2.56
CA THR A 83 -2.57 0.81 -3.52
C THR A 83 -2.49 -0.52 -2.79
N LEU A 84 -1.53 -0.69 -1.88
CA LEU A 84 -1.40 -1.88 -1.03
C LEU A 84 -2.69 -2.16 -0.25
N ASN A 85 -3.31 -1.14 0.35
CA ASN A 85 -4.55 -1.29 1.09
C ASN A 85 -5.68 -1.82 0.22
N ASN A 86 -5.85 -1.29 -0.99
CA ASN A 86 -6.85 -1.79 -1.94
C ASN A 86 -6.62 -3.27 -2.26
N ILE A 87 -5.37 -3.65 -2.53
CA ILE A 87 -5.01 -5.00 -2.98
C ILE A 87 -5.25 -6.05 -1.88
N ILE A 88 -5.01 -5.71 -0.61
CA ILE A 88 -5.20 -6.65 0.50
C ILE A 88 -6.65 -6.73 0.98
N GLN A 89 -7.44 -5.66 0.80
CA GLN A 89 -8.73 -5.46 1.47
C GLN A 89 -9.68 -6.67 1.39
N ASN A 90 -9.69 -7.37 0.25
CA ASN A 90 -10.57 -8.51 -0.01
C ASN A 90 -9.79 -9.80 -0.28
N SER A 91 -8.50 -9.87 0.05
CA SER A 91 -7.65 -11.02 -0.25
C SER A 91 -6.66 -11.30 0.87
N TYR A 92 -6.95 -12.36 1.64
CA TYR A 92 -6.03 -12.92 2.63
C TYR A 92 -4.67 -13.27 2.01
N GLN A 93 -4.67 -13.84 0.80
CA GLN A 93 -3.44 -14.25 0.12
C GLN A 93 -2.56 -13.03 -0.17
N ASN A 94 -3.14 -11.94 -0.68
CA ASN A 94 -2.38 -10.72 -0.94
C ASN A 94 -1.85 -10.09 0.37
N ALA A 95 -2.64 -10.13 1.45
CA ALA A 95 -2.20 -9.67 2.76
C ALA A 95 -1.02 -10.51 3.29
N ARG A 96 -1.07 -11.83 3.10
CA ARG A 96 0.02 -12.75 3.44
C ARG A 96 1.27 -12.48 2.62
N ASP A 97 1.11 -12.25 1.31
CA ASP A 97 2.23 -11.95 0.43
C ASP A 97 2.89 -10.62 0.81
N LEU A 98 2.10 -9.62 1.23
CA LEU A 98 2.63 -8.38 1.78
C LEU A 98 3.46 -8.60 3.04
N LEU A 99 2.99 -9.42 4.00
CA LEU A 99 3.79 -9.80 5.15
C LEU A 99 5.12 -10.44 4.73
N ASN A 100 5.10 -11.34 3.73
CA ASN A 100 6.28 -12.07 3.26
C ASN A 100 7.32 -11.19 2.55
N THR A 101 6.97 -9.98 2.10
CA THR A 101 7.97 -9.03 1.55
C THR A 101 8.90 -8.43 2.59
N GLY A 102 8.58 -8.55 3.88
CA GLY A 102 9.30 -7.87 4.96
C GLY A 102 9.03 -6.36 5.03
N GLY A 103 8.12 -5.82 4.22
CA GLY A 103 7.83 -4.38 4.14
C GLY A 103 7.10 -3.77 5.33
N LEU A 104 6.60 -4.58 6.28
CA LEU A 104 5.77 -4.08 7.38
C LEU A 104 6.50 -3.10 8.29
N GLN A 105 7.80 -3.28 8.53
CA GLN A 105 8.57 -2.36 9.37
C GLN A 105 8.62 -0.94 8.78
N LYS A 106 8.79 -0.84 7.46
CA LYS A 106 8.76 0.45 6.76
C LYS A 106 7.40 1.12 6.92
N ILE A 107 6.32 0.36 6.72
CA ILE A 107 4.94 0.85 6.89
C ILE A 107 4.70 1.34 8.33
N MET A 108 5.19 0.61 9.34
CA MET A 108 5.11 1.01 10.75
C MET A 108 5.88 2.30 11.02
N THR A 109 7.08 2.46 10.45
CA THR A 109 7.84 3.71 10.54
C THR A 109 7.08 4.88 9.91
N ILE A 110 6.49 4.69 8.72
CA ILE A 110 5.71 5.75 8.06
C ILE A 110 4.48 6.13 8.89
N SER A 111 3.77 5.14 9.45
CA SER A 111 2.63 5.38 10.35
C SER A 111 3.05 6.13 11.61
N SER A 112 4.29 5.95 12.06
CA SER A 112 4.83 6.58 13.27
C SER A 112 5.21 8.06 13.12
N GLY A 113 4.84 8.70 12.02
CA GLY A 113 5.02 10.14 11.81
C GLY A 113 4.40 11.02 12.88
N ASP A 114 4.74 12.31 12.80
CA ASP A 114 4.41 13.34 13.80
C ASP A 114 2.92 13.26 14.20
N VAL A 115 2.71 13.15 15.52
CA VAL A 115 1.36 13.04 16.12
C VAL A 115 0.56 14.32 15.95
N TYR A 116 1.23 15.48 15.94
CA TYR A 116 0.64 16.81 15.84
C TYR A 116 0.54 17.29 14.39
N ALA A 117 1.40 16.79 13.50
CA ALA A 117 1.45 17.16 12.08
C ALA A 117 1.43 15.94 11.14
N SER A 118 0.52 14.99 11.37
CA SER A 118 0.43 13.77 10.57
C SER A 118 0.16 14.08 9.09
N ASN A 119 1.11 13.73 8.23
CA ASN A 119 0.97 13.92 6.78
C ASN A 119 0.14 12.81 6.11
N LYS A 120 -0.15 12.99 4.82
CA LYS A 120 -0.97 12.04 4.03
C LYS A 120 -0.38 10.62 3.99
N ALA A 121 0.96 10.50 3.99
CA ALA A 121 1.64 9.20 3.97
C ALA A 121 1.44 8.47 5.30
N SER A 122 1.63 9.15 6.42
CA SER A 122 1.39 8.59 7.76
C SER A 122 -0.05 8.16 7.95
N LYS A 123 -1.03 8.94 7.48
CA LYS A 123 -2.45 8.54 7.48
C LYS A 123 -2.69 7.29 6.64
N ALA A 124 -2.17 7.23 5.40
CA ALA A 124 -2.36 6.09 4.50
C ALA A 124 -1.71 4.80 5.04
N ALA A 125 -0.49 4.89 5.58
CA ALA A 125 0.18 3.76 6.23
C ALA A 125 -0.60 3.28 7.47
N SER A 126 -1.15 4.21 8.24
CA SER A 126 -1.95 3.90 9.43
C SER A 126 -3.24 3.14 9.07
N VAL A 127 -3.92 3.52 7.98
CA VAL A 127 -5.08 2.80 7.45
C VAL A 127 -4.66 1.39 7.01
N LEU A 128 -3.57 1.26 6.25
CA LEU A 128 -3.05 -0.02 5.78
C LEU A 128 -2.74 -0.99 6.93
N LEU A 129 -2.09 -0.51 7.99
CA LEU A 129 -1.80 -1.33 9.17
C LEU A 129 -3.07 -1.81 9.87
N TYR A 130 -4.05 -0.93 10.03
CA TYR A 130 -5.32 -1.32 10.62
C TYR A 130 -6.01 -2.41 9.78
N SER A 131 -6.10 -2.21 8.46
CA SER A 131 -6.66 -3.19 7.52
C SER A 131 -5.94 -4.54 7.59
N LEU A 132 -4.61 -4.56 7.66
CA LEU A 132 -3.82 -5.78 7.82
C LEU A 132 -4.20 -6.59 9.07
N TRP A 133 -4.53 -5.91 10.17
CA TRP A 133 -4.97 -6.58 11.39
C TRP A 133 -6.37 -7.17 11.29
N THR A 134 -7.22 -6.67 10.38
CA THR A 134 -8.58 -7.20 10.19
C THR A 134 -8.58 -8.60 9.57
N HIS A 135 -7.49 -9.02 8.92
CA HIS A 135 -7.26 -10.40 8.50
C HIS A 135 -6.85 -11.27 9.69
N THR A 136 -7.84 -11.79 10.42
CA THR A 136 -7.62 -12.59 11.64
C THR A 136 -6.83 -13.86 11.40
N GLU A 137 -6.90 -14.39 10.17
CA GLU A 137 -6.17 -15.55 9.71
C GLU A 137 -4.64 -15.33 9.71
N LEU A 138 -4.17 -14.08 9.68
CA LEU A 138 -2.76 -13.74 9.74
C LEU A 138 -2.21 -13.58 11.16
N HIS A 139 -3.04 -13.57 12.21
CA HIS A 139 -2.58 -13.29 13.58
C HIS A 139 -1.49 -14.26 14.06
N ASN A 140 -1.59 -15.54 13.70
CA ASN A 140 -0.56 -16.54 14.00
C ASN A 140 0.75 -16.26 13.24
N ALA A 141 0.66 -15.80 11.99
CA ALA A 141 1.83 -15.44 11.19
C ALA A 141 2.51 -14.19 11.75
N TYR A 142 1.72 -13.17 12.14
CA TYR A 142 2.23 -11.97 12.81
C TYR A 142 2.96 -12.30 14.11
N LYS A 143 2.37 -13.17 14.96
CA LYS A 143 3.01 -13.62 16.20
C LYS A 143 4.33 -14.34 15.94
N LYS A 144 4.40 -15.22 14.93
CA LYS A 144 5.66 -15.89 14.53
C LYS A 144 6.72 -14.89 14.09
N ALA A 145 6.31 -13.85 13.35
CA ALA A 145 7.15 -12.73 12.95
C ALA A 145 7.40 -11.69 14.06
N GLN A 146 7.05 -12.00 15.32
CA GLN A 146 7.24 -11.14 16.50
C GLN A 146 6.44 -9.83 16.52
N PHE A 147 5.43 -9.69 15.66
CA PHE A 147 4.52 -8.55 15.69
C PHE A 147 3.42 -8.74 16.74
N LYS A 148 2.98 -7.63 17.31
CA LYS A 148 1.93 -7.52 18.32
C LYS A 148 0.75 -6.72 17.77
N LYS A 149 -0.42 -6.88 18.38
CA LYS A 149 -1.63 -6.11 18.04
C LYS A 149 -1.38 -4.60 18.03
N THR A 150 -0.63 -4.09 18.99
CA THR A 150 -0.32 -2.66 19.15
C THR A 150 0.46 -2.06 17.98
N ASP A 151 1.19 -2.90 17.24
CA ASP A 151 1.98 -2.49 16.07
C ASP A 151 1.06 -2.17 14.88
N PHE A 152 -0.16 -2.73 14.87
CA PHE A 152 -1.15 -2.50 13.82
C PHE A 152 -2.34 -1.66 14.27
N VAL A 153 -2.79 -1.85 15.52
CA VAL A 153 -3.98 -1.23 16.10
C VAL A 153 -3.61 -0.44 17.34
N ASN A 154 -3.59 0.88 17.19
CA ASN A 154 -3.36 1.87 18.23
C ASN A 154 -4.25 3.09 17.97
N SER A 155 -4.17 4.12 18.84
CA SER A 155 -4.99 5.32 18.73
C SER A 155 -4.89 6.01 17.36
N ARG A 156 -3.68 6.04 16.77
CA ARG A 156 -3.43 6.66 15.46
C ARG A 156 -4.06 5.84 14.33
N THR A 157 -3.81 4.53 14.29
CA THR A 157 -4.31 3.66 13.22
C THR A 157 -5.83 3.51 13.26
N ALA A 158 -6.40 3.39 14.46
CA ALA A 158 -7.85 3.38 14.64
C ALA A 158 -8.49 4.69 14.16
N LYS A 159 -7.97 5.85 14.61
CA LYS A 159 -8.48 7.16 14.17
C LYS A 159 -8.41 7.33 12.65
N ALA A 160 -7.28 6.95 12.04
CA ALA A 160 -7.10 7.06 10.60
C ALA A 160 -8.08 6.16 9.82
N TYR A 161 -8.22 4.90 10.24
CA TYR A 161 -9.10 3.92 9.59
C TYR A 161 -10.58 4.30 9.68
N HIS A 162 -11.04 4.75 10.86
CA HIS A 162 -12.44 5.15 11.05
C HIS A 162 -12.80 6.43 10.30
N SER A 163 -11.86 7.38 10.15
CA SER A 163 -12.09 8.61 9.38
C SER A 163 -12.32 8.44 7.87
N LEU A 164 -12.26 7.20 7.35
CA LEU A 164 -12.59 6.87 5.96
C LEU A 164 -14.03 6.36 5.79
N LYS A 165 -14.72 6.05 6.91
CA LYS A 165 -16.07 5.50 6.93
C LYS A 165 -17.14 6.55 7.25
N ASP A 166 -16.72 7.71 7.74
CA ASP A 166 -17.52 8.92 7.91
C ASP A 166 -17.51 9.74 6.61
#